data_AF-A0A940J5S2-F1
#
_entry.id   AF-A0A940J5S2-F1
#
_cell.length_a   1.000
_cell.length_b   1.000
_cell.length_c   1.000
_cell.angle_alpha   90.00
_cell.angle_beta   90.00
_cell.angle_gamma   90.00
#
_symmetry.space_group_name_H-M   'P 1'
#
loop_
_entity.id
_entity.type
_entity.pdbx_description
1 polymer ?
#
loop_
_entity_poly.entity_id
_entity_poly.type
_entity_poly.pdbx_seq_one_letter_code
_entity_poly.pdbx_strand_id
1 'polypeptide(L)'
;MTKQQRLRNTAEGLMAGLVAAGFQGPFKYSHLTWELPFYRAWARWAPARRNPAAFPLFEVGGHGRSSQPRELLWQLKRTSPFHGYDTDSLPASPRGLTAEEYLEIWVSGASPEEWISLAKDFLVELDPNGA
;
A
#
# COMPACT_ATOMS: atom_id res chain seq x y z
N MET A 1 -5.32 -4.01 16.66
CA MET A 1 -5.96 -4.27 15.35
C MET A 1 -5.99 -5.77 15.08
N THR A 2 -7.06 -6.29 14.48
CA THR A 2 -7.13 -7.66 13.95
C THR A 2 -6.23 -7.80 12.70
N LYS A 3 -5.92 -9.04 12.25
CA LYS A 3 -5.16 -9.28 11.01
C LYS A 3 -5.76 -8.51 9.82
N GLN A 4 -7.08 -8.62 9.63
CA GLN A 4 -7.80 -7.92 8.55
C GLN A 4 -7.72 -6.40 8.67
N GLN A 5 -7.81 -5.86 9.89
CA GLN A 5 -7.66 -4.41 10.12
C GLN A 5 -6.25 -3.92 9.77
N ARG A 6 -5.20 -4.69 10.13
CA ARG A 6 -3.81 -4.36 9.76
C ARG A 6 -3.58 -4.42 8.26
N LEU A 7 -4.10 -5.46 7.59
CA LEU A 7 -4.05 -5.57 6.13
C LEU A 7 -4.77 -4.39 5.45
N ARG A 8 -5.96 -4.04 5.93
CA ARG A 8 -6.70 -2.87 5.42
C ARG A 8 -5.94 -1.56 5.64
N ASN A 9 -5.42 -1.34 6.86
CA ASN A 9 -4.63 -0.15 7.17
C ASN A 9 -3.43 -0.04 6.21
N THR A 10 -2.78 -1.16 5.92
CA THR A 10 -1.65 -1.21 4.98
C THR A 10 -2.09 -0.97 3.54
N ALA A 11 -3.24 -1.49 3.13
CA ALA A 11 -3.81 -1.20 1.81
C ALA A 11 -4.09 0.29 1.63
N GLU A 12 -4.80 0.90 2.58
CA GLU A 12 -5.11 2.33 2.58
C GLU A 12 -3.83 3.18 2.57
N GLY A 13 -2.83 2.80 3.39
CA GLY A 13 -1.52 3.46 3.43
C GLY A 13 -0.74 3.37 2.13
N LEU A 14 -0.68 2.20 1.53
CA LEU A 14 -0.01 2.01 0.23
C LEU A 14 -0.68 2.83 -0.87
N MET A 15 -2.01 2.82 -0.95
CA MET A 15 -2.74 3.54 -2.00
C MET A 15 -2.64 5.06 -1.85
N ALA A 16 -2.79 5.58 -0.64
CA ALA A 16 -2.60 7.00 -0.40
C ALA A 16 -1.15 7.43 -0.63
N GLY A 17 -0.18 6.60 -0.22
CA GLY A 17 1.24 6.80 -0.51
C GLY A 17 1.54 6.85 -2.01
N LEU A 18 0.90 5.98 -2.80
CA LEU A 18 1.00 5.99 -4.27
C LEU A 18 0.47 7.30 -4.87
N VAL A 19 -0.69 7.79 -4.41
CA VAL A 19 -1.25 9.07 -4.87
C VAL A 19 -0.30 10.22 -4.52
N ALA A 20 0.19 10.28 -3.29
CA ALA A 20 1.16 11.29 -2.86
C ALA A 20 2.50 11.21 -3.63
N ALA A 21 2.90 10.01 -4.06
CA ALA A 21 4.05 9.81 -4.94
C ALA A 21 3.78 10.16 -6.41
N GLY A 22 2.56 10.58 -6.77
CA GLY A 22 2.19 10.99 -8.12
C GLY A 22 1.61 9.88 -9.00
N PHE A 23 1.39 8.67 -8.46
CA PHE A 23 0.74 7.59 -9.21
C PHE A 23 -0.77 7.85 -9.31
N GLN A 24 -1.24 8.04 -10.54
CA GLN A 24 -2.65 8.36 -10.82
C GLN A 24 -3.49 7.13 -11.18
N GLY A 25 -2.87 5.96 -11.32
CA GLY A 25 -3.58 4.74 -11.73
C GLY A 25 -4.03 4.76 -13.20
N PRO A 26 -4.90 3.81 -13.59
CA PRO A 26 -5.37 2.68 -12.77
C PRO A 26 -4.24 1.69 -12.44
N PHE A 27 -4.35 1.01 -11.31
CA PHE A 27 -3.41 -0.04 -10.90
C PHE A 27 -3.71 -1.34 -11.66
N LYS A 28 -3.19 -1.44 -12.88
CA LYS A 28 -3.43 -2.58 -13.79
C LYS A 28 -2.44 -3.73 -13.63
N TYR A 29 -1.57 -3.68 -12.61
CA TYR A 29 -0.58 -4.72 -12.39
C TYR A 29 -1.23 -6.01 -11.89
N SER A 30 -0.97 -7.11 -12.59
CA SER A 30 -1.40 -8.43 -12.11
C SER A 30 -0.73 -8.76 -10.77
N HIS A 31 -1.35 -9.61 -9.94
CA HIS A 31 -0.75 -10.02 -8.67
C HIS A 31 0.67 -10.57 -8.83
N LEU A 32 0.94 -11.31 -9.90
CA LEU A 32 2.29 -11.84 -10.18
C LEU A 32 3.31 -10.75 -10.48
N THR A 33 2.86 -9.61 -11.02
CA THR A 33 3.72 -8.49 -11.40
C THR A 33 4.11 -7.65 -10.19
N TRP A 34 3.17 -7.35 -9.29
CA TRP A 34 3.43 -6.39 -8.22
C TRP A 34 3.83 -7.02 -6.88
N GLU A 35 3.54 -8.31 -6.66
CA GLU A 35 3.76 -8.95 -5.37
C GLU A 35 5.25 -8.99 -4.97
N LEU A 36 6.14 -9.42 -5.87
CA LEU A 36 7.57 -9.47 -5.59
C LEU A 36 8.18 -8.06 -5.42
N PRO A 37 7.88 -7.07 -6.28
CA PRO A 37 8.24 -5.68 -6.04
C PRO A 37 7.81 -5.16 -4.66
N PHE A 38 6.57 -5.44 -4.27
CA PHE A 38 6.07 -5.05 -2.95
C PHE A 38 6.86 -5.71 -1.83
N TYR A 39 7.16 -7.01 -1.91
CA TYR A 39 7.99 -7.67 -0.91
C TYR A 39 9.37 -7.04 -0.77
N ARG A 40 10.02 -6.68 -1.88
CA ARG A 40 11.35 -6.06 -1.86
C ARG A 40 11.29 -4.65 -1.27
N ALA A 41 10.34 -3.83 -1.71
CA ALA A 41 10.11 -2.51 -1.14
C ALA A 41 9.79 -2.61 0.35
N TRP A 42 8.87 -3.50 0.75
CA TRP A 42 8.50 -3.72 2.15
C TRP A 42 9.63 -4.24 3.02
N ALA A 43 10.54 -5.06 2.48
CA ALA A 43 11.70 -5.56 3.22
C ALA A 43 12.75 -4.46 3.46
N ARG A 44 12.96 -3.57 2.48
CA ARG A 44 13.85 -2.40 2.61
C ARG A 44 13.22 -1.27 3.42
N TRP A 45 11.91 -1.15 3.34
CA TRP A 45 11.09 -0.28 4.17
C TRP A 45 11.06 -0.83 5.59
N ALA A 46 12.20 -0.70 6.26
CA ALA A 46 12.27 -0.74 7.70
C ALA A 46 11.83 0.64 8.18
N PRO A 47 10.56 0.83 8.59
CA PRO A 47 10.30 2.00 9.43
C PRO A 47 11.22 1.87 10.64
N ALA A 48 11.77 3.00 11.10
CA ALA A 48 12.59 3.02 12.31
C ALA A 48 11.83 2.44 13.53
N ARG A 49 10.51 2.26 13.42
CA ARG A 49 9.62 1.64 14.40
C ARG A 49 8.56 0.76 13.73
N ARG A 50 8.92 -0.41 13.19
CA ARG A 50 7.92 -1.38 12.68
C ARG A 50 7.03 -1.82 13.84
N ASN A 51 5.86 -1.18 13.99
CA ASN A 51 4.92 -1.49 15.04
C ASN A 51 4.12 -2.75 14.67
N PRO A 52 4.38 -3.91 15.30
CA PRO A 52 3.69 -5.16 14.97
C PRO A 52 2.18 -5.11 15.31
N ALA A 53 1.74 -4.12 16.10
CA ALA A 53 0.33 -3.89 16.37
C ALA A 53 -0.41 -3.22 15.19
N ALA A 54 0.31 -2.50 14.33
CA ALA A 54 -0.24 -1.75 13.20
C ALA A 54 0.00 -2.44 11.85
N PHE A 55 1.14 -3.12 11.68
CA PHE A 55 1.53 -3.74 10.42
C PHE A 55 1.37 -5.26 10.41
N PRO A 56 0.93 -5.86 9.29
CA PRO A 56 1.05 -7.29 9.06
C PRO A 56 2.53 -7.66 8.86
N LEU A 57 2.86 -8.91 9.19
CA LEU A 57 4.16 -9.49 8.86
C LEU A 57 4.06 -10.09 7.45
N PHE A 58 4.68 -9.44 6.47
CA PHE A 58 4.82 -10.00 5.12
C PHE A 58 6.14 -10.78 5.03
N GLU A 59 6.03 -12.10 4.94
CA GLU A 59 7.15 -13.00 4.64
C GLU A 59 6.99 -13.59 3.24
N VAL A 60 8.10 -13.70 2.50
CA VAL A 60 8.14 -14.38 1.21
C VAL A 60 7.89 -15.88 1.45
N GLY A 61 6.92 -16.45 0.75
CA GLY A 61 6.57 -17.88 0.89
C GLY A 61 5.56 -18.21 2.01
N GLY A 62 4.77 -17.23 2.47
CA GLY A 62 3.76 -17.40 3.52
C GLY A 62 2.87 -18.66 3.38
N HIS A 63 2.27 -19.11 4.49
CA HIS A 63 1.55 -20.38 4.66
C HIS A 63 0.82 -20.94 3.42
N GLY A 64 1.54 -21.74 2.61
CA GLY A 64 1.09 -22.83 1.75
C GLY A 64 0.01 -22.60 0.67
N ARG A 65 -0.83 -21.55 0.74
CA ARG A 65 -2.03 -21.35 -0.11
C ARG A 65 -2.39 -19.89 -0.43
N SER A 66 -1.91 -18.88 0.30
CA SER A 66 -2.09 -17.46 -0.06
C SER A 66 -0.90 -16.60 0.34
N SER A 67 -0.49 -15.69 -0.55
CA SER A 67 0.48 -14.65 -0.22
C SER A 67 -0.26 -13.48 0.43
N GLN A 68 0.19 -13.07 1.62
CA GLN A 68 -0.46 -11.98 2.38
C GLN A 68 -0.53 -10.64 1.60
N PRO A 69 0.43 -10.28 0.72
CA PRO A 69 0.28 -9.11 -0.14
C PRO A 69 -0.90 -9.22 -1.10
N ARG A 70 -1.21 -10.41 -1.64
CA ARG A 70 -2.39 -10.60 -2.48
C ARG A 70 -3.68 -10.25 -1.75
N GLU A 71 -3.75 -10.56 -0.46
CA GLU A 71 -4.91 -10.26 0.39
C GLU A 71 -5.08 -8.77 0.69
N LEU A 72 -4.02 -7.96 0.54
CA LEU A 72 -3.97 -6.54 0.93
C LEU A 72 -4.98 -5.72 0.14
N LEU A 73 -4.91 -5.74 -1.20
CA LEU A 73 -5.79 -4.94 -2.04
C LEU A 73 -7.26 -5.42 -1.96
N TRP A 74 -7.50 -6.69 -1.63
CA TRP A 74 -8.85 -7.21 -1.37
C TRP A 74 -9.48 -6.64 -0.08
N GLN A 75 -8.71 -6.04 0.82
CA GLN A 75 -9.26 -5.41 2.02
C GLN A 75 -9.82 -4.00 1.77
N LEU A 76 -9.62 -3.42 0.58
CA LEU A 76 -10.21 -2.13 0.21
C LEU A 76 -11.72 -2.27 0.04
N LYS A 77 -12.45 -1.88 1.08
CA LYS A 77 -13.92 -1.95 1.10
C LYS A 77 -14.53 -0.92 0.15
N ARG A 78 -15.80 -1.11 -0.24
CA ARG A 78 -16.59 -0.13 -1.00
C ARG A 78 -16.60 1.29 -0.44
N THR A 79 -16.38 1.45 0.87
CA THR A 79 -16.32 2.74 1.56
C THR A 79 -14.93 3.39 1.54
N SER A 80 -13.92 2.70 1.01
CA SER A 80 -12.59 3.25 0.78
C SER A 80 -12.63 4.15 -0.45
N PRO A 81 -11.95 5.32 -0.43
CA PRO A 81 -11.79 6.12 -1.63
C PRO A 81 -11.01 5.39 -2.74
N PHE A 82 -10.29 4.32 -2.40
CA PHE A 82 -9.47 3.54 -3.33
C PHE A 82 -10.13 2.22 -3.78
N HIS A 83 -11.43 2.02 -3.56
CA HIS A 83 -12.07 0.74 -3.88
C HIS A 83 -11.98 0.35 -5.36
N GLY A 84 -12.14 1.30 -6.28
CA GLY A 84 -12.06 1.09 -7.74
C GLY A 84 -10.66 1.25 -8.32
N TYR A 85 -9.62 0.94 -7.54
CA TYR A 85 -8.23 1.20 -7.91
C TYR A 85 -7.74 0.51 -9.20
N ASP A 86 -8.38 -0.57 -9.59
CA ASP A 86 -8.05 -1.38 -10.76
C ASP A 86 -8.77 -0.90 -12.04
N THR A 87 -9.92 -0.24 -11.88
CA THR A 87 -10.74 0.29 -12.98
C THR A 87 -10.52 1.77 -13.23
N ASP A 88 -10.39 2.56 -12.17
CA ASP A 88 -10.39 4.02 -12.20
C ASP A 88 -9.04 4.60 -11.82
N SER A 89 -8.82 5.86 -12.19
CA SER A 89 -7.72 6.63 -11.63
C SER A 89 -7.88 6.76 -10.11
N LEU A 90 -6.75 6.69 -9.39
CA LEU A 90 -6.76 6.95 -7.96
C LEU A 90 -7.18 8.40 -7.71
N PRO A 91 -8.02 8.67 -6.71
CA PRO A 91 -8.49 10.03 -6.42
C PRO A 91 -7.32 10.89 -5.96
N ALA A 92 -7.10 12.02 -6.63
CA ALA A 92 -6.11 13.01 -6.21
C ALA A 92 -6.42 13.60 -4.81
N SER A 93 -7.70 13.58 -4.42
CA SER A 93 -8.15 14.07 -3.10
C SER A 93 -9.01 13.02 -2.38
N PRO A 94 -8.41 11.97 -1.78
CA PRO A 94 -9.16 10.93 -1.08
C PRO A 94 -9.96 11.53 0.08
N ARG A 95 -11.29 11.35 0.07
CA ARG A 95 -12.22 11.97 1.02
C ARG A 95 -12.15 13.51 1.08
N GLY A 96 -11.74 14.16 -0.01
CA GLY A 96 -11.60 15.62 -0.06
C GLY A 96 -10.38 16.17 0.70
N LEU A 97 -9.44 15.30 1.09
CA LEU A 97 -8.18 15.64 1.72
C LEU A 97 -7.04 15.53 0.71
N THR A 98 -5.89 16.13 1.00
CA THR A 98 -4.62 15.74 0.35
C THR A 98 -4.27 14.30 0.74
N ALA A 99 -3.40 13.65 -0.04
CA ALA A 99 -2.99 12.29 0.24
C ALA A 99 -2.21 12.19 1.57
N GLU A 100 -1.40 13.20 1.89
CA GLU A 100 -0.66 13.36 3.13
C GLU A 100 -1.59 13.50 4.34
N GLU A 101 -2.58 14.39 4.28
CA GLU A 101 -3.59 14.55 5.33
C GLU A 101 -4.41 13.26 5.52
N TYR A 102 -4.73 12.56 4.42
CA TYR A 102 -5.39 11.27 4.50
C TYR A 102 -4.53 10.24 5.26
N LEU A 103 -3.23 10.16 4.94
CA LEU A 103 -2.29 9.27 5.61
C LEU A 103 -2.21 9.59 7.10
N GLU A 104 -2.16 10.86 7.48
CA GLU A 104 -2.09 11.29 8.88
C GLU A 104 -3.35 10.93 9.68
N ILE A 105 -4.54 11.12 9.08
CA ILE A 105 -5.83 10.97 9.78
C ILE A 105 -6.33 9.52 9.75
N TRP A 106 -6.21 8.84 8.62
CA TRP A 106 -6.91 7.58 8.36
C TRP A 106 -5.99 6.35 8.45
N VAL A 107 -4.68 6.52 8.43
CA VAL A 107 -3.71 5.42 8.42
C VAL A 107 -2.83 5.50 9.66
N SER A 108 -2.62 4.36 10.32
CA SER A 108 -1.85 4.28 11.55
C SER A 108 -0.54 3.51 11.36
N GLY A 109 0.43 3.74 12.25
CA GLY A 109 1.63 2.90 12.40
C GLY A 109 2.89 3.42 11.73
N ALA A 110 2.79 4.33 10.77
CA ALA A 110 3.89 5.03 10.12
C ALA A 110 3.48 6.48 9.82
N SER A 111 4.47 7.37 9.68
CA SER A 111 4.19 8.75 9.25
C SER A 111 3.79 8.82 7.77
N PRO A 112 3.16 9.91 7.31
CA PRO A 112 2.90 10.11 5.89
C PRO A 112 4.15 9.96 5.02
N GLU A 113 5.29 10.48 5.46
CA GLU A 113 6.57 10.41 4.74
C GLU A 113 7.08 8.97 4.60
N GLU A 114 6.92 8.15 5.65
CA GLU A 114 7.29 6.74 5.59
C GLU A 114 6.42 6.00 4.55
N TRP A 115 5.12 6.27 4.50
CA TRP A 115 4.23 5.68 3.49
C TRP A 115 4.57 6.11 2.07
N ILE A 116 4.88 7.39 1.88
CA ILE A 116 5.32 7.93 0.59
C ILE A 116 6.64 7.29 0.16
N SER A 117 7.57 7.10 1.10
CA SER A 117 8.84 6.42 0.81
C SER A 117 8.62 4.97 0.38
N LEU A 118 7.76 4.22 1.06
CA LEU A 118 7.41 2.85 0.65
C LEU A 118 6.81 2.84 -0.76
N ALA A 119 5.89 3.75 -1.05
CA ALA A 119 5.24 3.83 -2.35
C ALA A 119 6.24 4.15 -3.47
N LYS A 120 7.18 5.07 -3.24
CA LYS A 120 8.27 5.38 -4.18
C LYS A 120 9.17 4.17 -4.42
N ASP A 121 9.63 3.51 -3.36
CA ASP A 121 10.47 2.31 -3.47
C ASP A 121 9.74 1.19 -4.22
N PHE A 122 8.44 1.04 -3.98
CA PHE A 122 7.60 0.08 -4.66
C PHE A 122 7.41 0.41 -6.14
N LEU A 123 7.22 1.67 -6.51
CA LEU A 123 7.16 2.10 -7.91
C LEU A 123 8.48 1.85 -8.65
N VAL A 124 9.61 2.10 -7.99
CA VAL A 124 10.95 1.77 -8.55
C VAL A 124 11.12 0.26 -8.76
N GLU A 125 10.64 -0.58 -7.84
CA GLU A 125 10.70 -2.04 -8.02
C GLU A 125 9.72 -2.55 -9.09
N LEU A 126 8.59 -1.86 -9.28
CA LEU A 126 7.60 -2.19 -10.32
C LEU A 126 8.11 -1.91 -11.72
N ASP A 127 8.84 -0.81 -11.89
CA ASP A 127 9.47 -0.43 -13.15
C ASP A 127 10.93 0.04 -12.94
N PRO A 128 11.87 -0.90 -12.75
CA PRO A 128 13.26 -0.58 -12.46
C PRO A 128 14.00 0.09 -13.63
N ASN A 129 13.39 0.14 -14.82
CA ASN A 129 13.96 0.77 -16.01
C ASN A 129 13.22 2.07 -16.40
N GLY A 130 12.19 2.46 -15.65
CA GLY A 130 11.36 3.64 -15.92
C GLY A 130 11.77 4.85 -15.08
N ALA A 131 12.71 5.63 -15.61
CA ALA A 131 12.96 7.03 -15.28
C ALA A 131 13.18 7.83 -16.57
#